data_AF-A0A920T6B6-F1
#
_entry.id   AF-A0A920T6B6-F1
#
_cell.length_a   1.000
_cell.length_b   1.000
_cell.length_c   1.000
_cell.angle_alpha   90.00
_cell.angle_beta   90.00
_cell.angle_gamma   90.00
#
_symmetry.space_group_name_H-M   'P 1'
#
loop_
_entity.id
_entity.type
_entity.pdbx_description
1 polymer ?
#
loop_
_entity_poly.entity_id
_entity_poly.type
_entity_poly.pdbx_seq_one_letter_code
_entity_poly.pdbx_strand_id
1 'polypeptide(L)'
;MRFEKGDYFGGDKTTFSGSIGKRFSNHLTLYGSANQNIIAMPNQKEFTANVYGLTAEGALNRKWFGKAIIQYDNFSEQLQLYCRINWIHTPGSDLFIVLNKRYKMTDDKKELMQNTQVIKLTYLIQI
;
A
#
# COMPACT_ATOMS: atom_id res chain seq x y z
N MET A 1 14.69 -9.87 5.03
CA MET A 1 13.65 -10.84 5.43
C MET A 1 13.59 -10.80 6.95
N ARG A 2 12.39 -10.88 7.53
CA ARG A 2 12.19 -10.86 8.98
C ARG A 2 11.29 -12.03 9.38
N PHE A 3 11.69 -12.70 10.45
CA PHE A 3 10.92 -13.74 11.11
C PHE A 3 10.60 -13.26 12.52
N GLU A 4 9.35 -13.36 12.92
CA GLU A 4 8.90 -13.04 14.27
C GLU A 4 7.97 -14.13 14.76
N LYS A 5 8.13 -14.51 16.03
CA LYS A 5 7.22 -15.39 16.75
C LYS A 5 6.87 -14.69 18.06
N GLY A 6 5.59 -14.64 18.40
CA GLY A 6 5.12 -14.06 19.65
C GLY A 6 3.67 -14.45 19.95
N ASP A 7 3.18 -14.03 21.10
CA ASP A 7 1.84 -14.38 21.56
C ASP A 7 0.76 -13.51 20.90
N TYR A 8 -0.39 -14.09 20.59
CA TYR A 8 -1.55 -13.42 19.99
C TYR A 8 -2.86 -13.90 20.63
N PHE A 9 -3.43 -13.09 21.53
CA PHE A 9 -4.72 -13.36 22.21
C PHE A 9 -4.84 -14.78 22.79
N GLY A 10 -3.80 -15.26 23.49
CA GLY A 10 -3.78 -16.59 24.10
C GLY A 10 -3.37 -17.73 23.15
N GLY A 11 -2.99 -17.42 21.91
CA GLY A 11 -2.34 -18.34 20.97
C GLY A 11 -0.98 -17.85 20.49
N ASP A 12 -0.39 -18.55 19.51
CA ASP A 12 0.88 -18.21 18.89
C ASP A 12 0.68 -17.51 17.54
N LYS A 13 1.41 -16.43 17.29
CA LYS A 13 1.52 -15.80 15.98
C LYS A 13 2.95 -15.88 15.47
N THR A 14 3.09 -16.43 14.28
CA THR A 14 4.35 -16.45 13.54
C THR A 14 4.20 -15.58 12.29
N THR A 15 5.03 -14.55 12.16
CA THR A 15 5.07 -13.65 11.02
C THR A 15 6.36 -13.86 10.23
N PHE A 16 6.21 -14.14 8.95
CA PHE A 16 7.29 -14.15 7.98
C PHE A 16 7.11 -13.00 7.00
N SER A 17 8.12 -12.14 6.85
CA SER A 17 8.05 -11.02 5.92
C SER A 17 9.29 -10.88 5.07
N GLY A 18 9.08 -10.65 3.79
CA GLY A 18 10.10 -10.41 2.79
C GLY A 18 9.77 -9.14 2.03
N SER A 19 10.80 -8.38 1.69
CA SER A 19 10.66 -7.25 0.79
C SER A 19 11.86 -7.10 -0.10
N ILE A 20 11.61 -6.68 -1.33
CA ILE A 20 12.62 -6.40 -2.32
C ILE A 20 12.35 -5.02 -2.91
N GLY A 21 13.36 -4.16 -2.91
CA GLY A 21 13.28 -2.83 -3.50
C GLY A 21 14.39 -2.68 -4.52
N LYS A 22 14.07 -2.13 -5.68
CA LYS A 22 15.08 -1.74 -6.67
C LYS A 22 14.79 -0.35 -7.20
N ARG A 23 15.81 0.50 -7.10
CA ARG A 23 15.84 1.77 -7.81
C ARG A 23 16.35 1.53 -9.21
N PHE A 24 15.46 1.60 -10.20
CA PHE A 24 15.81 1.36 -11.60
C PHE A 24 16.48 2.58 -12.24
N SER A 25 16.13 3.78 -11.79
CA SER A 25 16.69 5.03 -12.28
C SER A 25 16.68 6.08 -11.17
N ASN A 26 17.28 7.25 -11.43
CA ASN A 26 17.12 8.40 -10.55
C ASN A 26 15.67 8.82 -10.37
N HIS A 27 14.81 8.43 -11.31
CA HIS A 27 13.41 8.83 -11.44
C HIS A 27 12.41 7.73 -11.08
N LEU A 28 12.82 6.47 -10.89
CA LEU A 28 11.89 5.35 -10.67
C LEU A 28 12.43 4.35 -9.65
N THR A 29 11.61 4.07 -8.64
CA THR A 29 11.86 3.07 -7.61
C THR A 29 10.66 2.13 -7.54
N LEU A 30 10.92 0.84 -7.56
CA LEU A 30 9.90 -0.19 -7.34
C LEU A 30 10.23 -0.96 -6.06
N TYR A 31 9.20 -1.26 -5.29
CA TYR A 31 9.29 -2.00 -4.04
C TYR A 31 8.18 -3.05 -4.00
N GLY A 32 8.56 -4.31 -3.84
CA GLY A 32 7.66 -5.43 -3.59
C GLY A 32 7.82 -5.93 -2.16
N SER A 33 6.74 -6.37 -1.56
CA SER A 33 6.70 -6.95 -0.22
C SER A 33 5.71 -8.11 -0.19
N ALA A 34 6.06 -9.13 0.58
CA ALA A 34 5.21 -10.27 0.88
C ALA A 34 5.29 -10.52 2.38
N ASN A 35 4.14 -10.62 3.03
CA ASN A 35 4.02 -10.82 4.45
C ASN A 35 3.04 -11.96 4.71
N GLN A 36 3.50 -13.01 5.35
CA GLN A 36 2.73 -14.18 5.73
C GLN A 36 2.60 -14.21 7.25
N ASN A 37 1.37 -14.23 7.75
CA ASN A 37 1.07 -14.34 9.17
C ASN A 37 0.35 -15.67 9.40
N ILE A 38 0.94 -16.55 10.20
CA ILE A 38 0.34 -17.79 10.65
C ILE A 38 -0.11 -17.54 12.09
N ILE A 39 -1.40 -17.71 12.35
CA ILE A 39 -1.98 -17.53 13.68
C ILE A 39 -2.59 -18.88 14.11
N ALA A 40 -2.04 -19.42 15.19
CA ALA A 40 -2.49 -20.65 15.83
C ALA A 40 -3.15 -20.29 17.16
N MET A 41 -4.42 -20.68 17.34
CA MET A 41 -5.17 -20.46 18.58
C MET A 41 -5.47 -21.81 19.24
N PRO A 42 -5.41 -21.94 20.57
CA PRO A 42 -5.54 -23.23 21.26
C PRO A 42 -6.84 -23.99 20.95
N ASN A 43 -7.90 -23.26 20.61
CA ASN A 43 -9.25 -23.80 20.41
C ASN A 43 -9.79 -23.59 18.99
N GLN A 44 -8.97 -23.16 18.01
CA GLN A 44 -9.40 -22.93 16.64
C GLN A 44 -8.38 -23.45 15.63
N LYS A 45 -8.85 -23.71 14.41
CA LYS A 45 -8.00 -24.13 13.30
C LYS A 45 -7.02 -23.01 12.94
N GLU A 46 -5.77 -23.36 12.69
CA GLU A 46 -4.75 -22.41 12.25
C GLU A 46 -5.20 -21.69 10.97
N PHE A 47 -4.99 -20.37 10.93
CA PHE A 47 -5.26 -19.57 9.74
C PHE A 47 -4.01 -18.83 9.29
N THR A 48 -3.86 -18.72 7.97
CA THR A 48 -2.72 -18.06 7.34
C THR A 48 -3.22 -16.85 6.56
N ALA A 49 -2.72 -15.66 6.90
CA ALA A 49 -2.99 -14.41 6.20
C ALA A 49 -1.74 -13.95 5.43
N ASN A 50 -1.85 -13.94 4.11
CA ASN A 50 -0.83 -13.48 3.18
C ASN A 50 -1.22 -12.12 2.62
N VAL A 51 -0.31 -11.16 2.78
CA VAL A 51 -0.41 -9.81 2.25
C VAL A 51 0.72 -9.59 1.27
N TYR A 52 0.37 -9.25 0.03
CA TYR A 52 1.31 -8.88 -1.02
C TYR A 52 1.15 -7.39 -1.31
N GLY A 53 2.26 -6.66 -1.31
CA GLY A 53 2.28 -5.22 -1.57
C GLY A 53 3.28 -4.89 -2.66
N LEU A 54 2.86 -4.12 -3.66
CA LEU A 54 3.71 -3.54 -4.69
C LEU A 54 3.59 -2.02 -4.63
N THR A 55 4.71 -1.33 -4.54
CA THR A 55 4.81 0.12 -4.52
C THR A 55 5.70 0.57 -5.66
N ALA A 56 5.22 1.52 -6.44
CA ALA A 56 5.97 2.20 -7.48
C ALA A 56 6.04 3.69 -7.16
N GLU A 57 7.24 4.24 -7.09
CA GLU A 57 7.49 5.64 -6.82
C GLU A 57 8.32 6.23 -7.95
N GLY A 58 7.89 7.39 -8.45
CA GLY A 58 8.55 8.04 -9.56
C GLY A 58 8.60 9.55 -9.43
N ALA A 59 9.67 10.14 -9.95
CA ALA A 59 9.84 11.59 -10.09
C ALA A 59 10.25 11.87 -11.53
N LEU A 60 9.29 12.24 -12.39
CA LEU A 60 9.54 12.46 -13.82
C LEU A 60 10.45 13.68 -14.04
N ASN A 61 10.28 14.73 -13.23
CA ASN A 61 11.12 15.91 -13.21
C ASN A 61 11.00 16.59 -11.83
N ARG A 62 11.64 17.77 -11.65
CA ARG A 62 11.60 18.55 -10.39
C ARG A 62 10.19 19.05 -10.01
N LYS A 63 9.21 18.92 -10.91
CA LYS A 63 7.83 19.37 -10.72
C LYS A 63 6.84 18.22 -10.56
N TRP A 64 7.10 17.05 -11.15
CA TRP A 64 6.14 15.94 -11.24
C TRP A 64 6.60 14.73 -10.45
N PHE A 65 5.83 14.38 -9.42
CA PHE A 65 6.06 13.22 -8.57
C PHE A 65 4.83 12.32 -8.56
N GLY A 66 5.05 11.01 -8.58
CA GLY A 66 4.02 10.00 -8.59
C GLY A 66 4.34 8.88 -7.59
N LYS A 67 3.30 8.35 -6.96
CA LYS A 67 3.38 7.16 -6.12
C LYS A 67 2.14 6.31 -6.33
N ALA A 68 2.32 5.04 -6.66
CA ALA A 68 1.27 4.05 -6.74
C ALA A 68 1.57 2.91 -5.78
N ILE A 69 0.56 2.45 -5.04
CA ILE A 69 0.61 1.27 -4.19
C ILE A 69 -0.55 0.36 -4.59
N ILE A 70 -0.25 -0.91 -4.75
CA ILE A 70 -1.21 -1.99 -4.94
C ILE A 70 -0.96 -2.98 -3.81
N GLN A 71 -1.97 -3.29 -3.03
CA GLN A 71 -1.86 -4.27 -1.95
C GLN A 71 -3.02 -5.26 -2.03
N TYR A 72 -2.71 -6.54 -1.92
CA TYR A 72 -3.68 -7.62 -1.89
C TYR A 72 -3.52 -8.41 -0.59
N ASP A 73 -4.64 -8.63 0.09
CA ASP A 73 -4.75 -9.45 1.31
C ASP A 73 -5.67 -10.64 0.99
N ASN A 74 -5.13 -11.86 1.09
CA ASN A 74 -5.88 -13.07 0.77
C ASN A 74 -6.88 -13.47 1.87
N PHE A 75 -6.67 -13.05 3.12
CA PHE A 75 -7.48 -13.47 4.26
C PHE A 75 -8.72 -12.61 4.39
N SER A 76 -8.56 -11.31 4.17
CA SER A 76 -9.69 -10.39 4.09
C SER A 76 -10.32 -10.34 2.69
N GLU A 77 -9.70 -11.01 1.71
CA GLU A 77 -10.01 -10.93 0.28
C GLU A 77 -10.07 -9.49 -0.24
N GLN A 78 -9.14 -8.64 0.20
CA GLN A 78 -9.16 -7.20 -0.10
C GLN A 78 -8.04 -6.80 -1.05
N LEU A 79 -8.41 -6.07 -2.10
CA LEU A 79 -7.49 -5.37 -2.99
C LEU A 79 -7.56 -3.87 -2.73
N GLN A 80 -6.44 -3.28 -2.32
CA GLN A 80 -6.29 -1.85 -2.12
C GLN A 80 -5.42 -1.25 -3.24
N LEU A 81 -5.92 -0.19 -3.84
CA LEU A 81 -5.23 0.63 -4.84
C LEU A 81 -5.10 2.04 -4.30
N TYR A 82 -3.88 2.54 -4.23
CA TYR A 82 -3.60 3.91 -3.84
C TYR A 82 -2.72 4.54 -4.91
N CYS A 83 -3.11 5.71 -5.40
CA CYS A 83 -2.33 6.47 -6.36
C CYS A 83 -2.28 7.93 -5.91
N ARG A 84 -1.09 8.52 -5.94
CA ARG A 84 -0.87 9.93 -5.64
C ARG A 84 -0.03 10.55 -6.73
N ILE A 85 -0.50 11.67 -7.24
CA ILE A 85 0.23 12.54 -8.14
C ILE A 85 0.42 13.88 -7.42
N ASN A 86 1.64 14.40 -7.46
CA ASN A 86 1.97 15.72 -6.94
C ASN A 86 2.64 16.53 -8.06
N TRP A 87 2.05 17.66 -8.40
CA TRP A 87 2.58 18.61 -9.36
C TRP A 87 2.91 19.95 -8.69
N ILE A 88 4.19 20.28 -8.65
CA ILE A 88 4.68 21.55 -8.11
C ILE A 88 4.75 22.56 -9.25
N HIS A 89 3.79 23.48 -9.29
CA HIS A 89 3.77 24.53 -10.32
C HIS A 89 4.87 25.56 -10.06
N THR A 90 4.95 26.04 -8.82
CA THR A 90 5.94 26.97 -8.27
C THR A 90 6.38 26.52 -6.86
N PRO A 91 7.58 26.88 -6.39
CA PRO A 91 7.98 26.56 -5.02
C PRO A 91 6.94 27.06 -4.01
N GLY A 92 6.41 26.17 -3.18
CA GLY A 92 5.34 26.47 -2.22
C GLY A 92 3.91 26.46 -2.80
N SER A 93 3.74 26.18 -4.09
CA SER A 93 2.41 25.97 -4.72
C SER A 93 2.36 24.64 -5.45
N ASP A 94 1.43 23.78 -5.01
CA ASP A 94 1.34 22.38 -5.41
C ASP A 94 -0.10 21.97 -5.71
N LEU A 95 -0.25 21.06 -6.66
CA LEU A 95 -1.47 20.32 -6.92
C LEU A 95 -1.25 18.86 -6.53
N PHE A 96 -1.99 18.40 -5.53
CA PHE A 96 -2.03 17.01 -5.11
C PHE A 96 -3.32 16.36 -5.58
N ILE A 97 -3.19 15.19 -6.20
CA ILE A 97 -4.30 14.32 -6.55
C ILE A 97 -4.04 12.98 -5.86
N VAL A 98 -5.00 12.51 -5.08
CA VAL A 98 -4.94 11.22 -4.38
C VAL A 98 -6.18 10.42 -4.72
N LEU A 99 -5.97 9.20 -5.20
CA LEU A 99 -6.99 8.21 -5.46
C LEU A 99 -6.75 7.03 -4.53
N ASN A 100 -7.76 6.63 -3.78
CA ASN A 100 -7.71 5.48 -2.90
C ASN A 100 -8.97 4.64 -3.13
N LYS A 101 -8.78 3.42 -3.62
CA LYS A 101 -9.85 2.46 -3.86
C LYS A 101 -9.58 1.20 -3.09
N ARG A 102 -10.62 0.63 -2.49
CA ARG A 102 -10.59 -0.67 -1.84
C ARG A 102 -11.71 -1.52 -2.39
N TYR A 103 -11.34 -2.71 -2.82
CA TYR A 103 -12.25 -3.71 -3.36
C TYR A 103 -12.23 -4.93 -2.44
N LYS A 104 -13.39 -5.52 -2.21
CA LYS A 104 -13.55 -6.85 -1.62
C LYS A 104 -13.82 -7.84 -2.74
N MET A 105 -13.10 -8.95 -2.72
CA MET A 105 -13.11 -9.98 -3.75
C MET A 105 -13.72 -11.26 -3.17
N THR A 106 -15.04 -11.30 -3.00
CA THR A 106 -15.72 -12.48 -2.44
C THR A 106 -16.46 -13.23 -3.54
N ASP A 107 -16.17 -14.53 -3.68
CA ASP A 107 -16.89 -15.48 -4.54
C ASP A 107 -17.25 -14.89 -5.94
N ASP A 108 -16.21 -14.51 -6.70
CA ASP A 108 -16.29 -13.91 -8.06
C ASP A 108 -16.90 -12.50 -8.18
N LYS A 109 -17.41 -11.92 -7.09
CA LYS A 109 -17.93 -10.53 -7.10
C LYS A 109 -16.88 -9.55 -6.60
N LYS A 110 -16.62 -8.52 -7.40
CA LYS A 110 -15.79 -7.37 -7.04
C LYS A 110 -16.66 -6.28 -6.46
N GLU A 111 -16.71 -6.17 -5.14
CA GLU A 111 -17.45 -5.12 -4.46
C GLU A 111 -16.52 -3.94 -4.13
N LEU A 112 -16.90 -2.73 -4.56
CA LEU A 112 -16.15 -1.52 -4.24
C LEU A 112 -16.52 -1.08 -2.81
N MET A 113 -15.67 -1.40 -1.84
CA MET A 113 -15.87 -1.00 -0.45
C MET A 113 -15.60 0.48 -0.22
N GLN A 114 -14.58 1.02 -0.87
CA GLN A 114 -14.17 2.40 -0.67
C GLN A 114 -13.67 3.00 -1.98
N ASN A 115 -14.07 4.23 -2.26
CA ASN A 115 -13.59 5.03 -3.37
C ASN A 115 -13.44 6.48 -2.90
N THR A 116 -12.23 6.84 -2.55
CA THR A 116 -11.87 8.18 -2.09
C THR A 116 -11.03 8.86 -3.15
N GLN A 117 -11.42 10.08 -3.49
CA GLN A 117 -10.73 10.91 -4.48
C GLN A 117 -10.55 12.29 -3.84
N VAL A 118 -9.30 12.73 -3.75
CA VAL A 118 -8.95 14.01 -3.14
C VAL A 118 -8.14 14.80 -4.14
N ILE A 119 -8.53 16.04 -4.34
CA ILE A 119 -7.79 17.02 -5.11
C ILE A 119 -7.53 18.20 -4.17
N LYS A 120 -6.27 18.59 -4.06
CA LYS A 120 -5.84 19.72 -3.24
C LYS A 120 -4.97 20.64 -4.08
N LEU A 121 -5.32 21.91 -4.11
CA LEU A 121 -4.53 22.97 -4.72
C LEU A 121 -4.02 23.91 -3.63
N THR A 122 -2.72 24.14 -3.60
CA THR A 122 -2.04 25.06 -2.69
C THR A 122 -1.43 26.19 -3.51
N TYR A 123 -1.63 27.44 -3.11
CA TYR A 123 -0.99 28.60 -3.71
C TYR A 123 -0.39 29.49 -2.62
N LEU A 124 0.90 29.78 -2.75
CA LEU A 124 1.62 30.66 -1.83
C LEU A 124 1.61 32.09 -2.39
N ILE A 125 1.02 33.02 -1.63
CA ILE A 125 1.08 34.45 -1.93
C ILE A 125 2.18 35.05 -1.04
N GLN A 126 3.18 35.67 -1.66
CA GLN A 126 4.16 36.50 -0.96
C GLN A 126 3.77 37.96 -1.19
N ILE A 127 3.45 38.66 -0.09
CA ILE A 127 3.17 40.11 -0.02
C ILE A 127 4.37 40.77 0.64
#